data_AF-A0AA37WMY7-F1
#
_entry.id   AF-A0AA37WMY7-F1
#
_cell.length_a   1.000
_cell.length_b   1.000
_cell.length_c   1.000
_cell.angle_alpha   90.00
_cell.angle_beta   90.00
_cell.angle_gamma   90.00
#
_symmetry.space_group_name_H-M   'P 1'
#
loop_
_entity.id
_entity.type
_entity.pdbx_description
1 polymer ?
#
loop_
_entity_poly.entity_id
_entity_poly.type
_entity_poly.pdbx_seq_one_letter_code
_entity_poly.pdbx_strand_id
1 'polypeptide(L)'
;MYRSQVRTSSDPLLHEYIENLLADLVQYSELKDHRLDLLVVPNPTINAFAVPGGVIGVHTGLFLYAGDEDQFASVLAHELAHLSQRHYARSREKQSNSSIPTMAGILASLVLAATAGGDAGMAALTATQAAALDSQLRFSRQNEQEADRIGMLTMVNAGRNPDAGAQMFERMLRETRYRSRPPEFLLTHPVTESRVADARNRAQRYPKRQYNSNEEFYLMQVRARLAHETNYSIAAKRFANELEGDTPSMLGSRYGLALSLTESGRYDDARRNINLLLKEKPDHIAFHIAAAKLDAKEKKFDQAQNRLQKQLQYSPQSHSLNIALAEILMDAGRYAQAEITLKQHSQRRPKDEYTWYLLAEVHGLAGDILGLHQARAEYFILNGIFDKARRQLENALKITGDDQYTKALIQQRLLDVARMIKEVDMR
;
A
#
# COMPACT_ATOMS: atom_id res chain seq x y z
N MET A 1 2.87 15.33 4.03
CA MET A 1 2.54 15.45 5.48
C MET A 1 1.35 14.58 5.90
N TYR A 2 1.21 13.38 5.34
CA TYR A 2 0.02 12.56 5.60
C TYR A 2 0.30 11.18 6.19
N ARG A 3 1.49 10.64 5.93
CA ARG A 3 1.94 9.35 6.46
C ARG A 3 2.00 9.31 8.00
N SER A 4 2.14 10.45 8.68
CA SER A 4 2.10 10.54 10.16
C SER A 4 0.77 10.10 10.77
N GLN A 5 -0.31 10.12 9.99
CA GLN A 5 -1.67 9.84 10.47
C GLN A 5 -2.18 8.47 10.02
N VAL A 6 -1.49 7.83 9.06
CA VAL A 6 -1.92 6.57 8.46
C VAL A 6 -0.81 5.54 8.63
N ARG A 7 -1.07 4.47 9.37
CA ARG A 7 -0.14 3.33 9.41
C ARG A 7 -0.14 2.66 8.04
N THR A 8 1.01 2.59 7.39
CA THR A 8 1.18 1.88 6.13
C THR A 8 1.59 0.42 6.34
N SER A 9 1.28 -0.42 5.37
CA SER A 9 1.76 -1.80 5.31
C SER A 9 3.27 -1.80 5.11
N SER A 10 3.97 -2.77 5.68
CA SER A 10 5.40 -2.97 5.46
C SER A 10 5.67 -4.02 4.39
N ASP A 11 4.65 -4.53 3.69
CA ASP A 11 4.81 -5.57 2.69
C ASP A 11 5.27 -4.98 1.34
N PRO A 12 6.54 -5.21 0.93
CA PRO A 12 7.08 -4.57 -0.27
C PRO A 12 6.53 -5.19 -1.56
N LEU A 13 6.04 -6.44 -1.53
CA LEU A 13 5.42 -7.08 -2.69
C LEU A 13 4.06 -6.44 -2.99
N LEU A 14 3.26 -6.17 -1.96
CA LEU A 14 1.99 -5.46 -2.11
C LEU A 14 2.20 -4.04 -2.67
N HIS A 15 3.20 -3.31 -2.18
CA HIS A 15 3.53 -1.98 -2.68
C HIS A 15 3.95 -2.03 -4.15
N GLU A 16 4.94 -2.85 -4.49
CA GLU A 16 5.47 -2.98 -5.85
C GLU A 16 4.36 -3.40 -6.83
N TYR A 17 3.47 -4.31 -6.43
CA TYR A 17 2.31 -4.70 -7.24
C TYR A 17 1.36 -3.53 -7.52
N ILE A 18 0.92 -2.81 -6.47
CA ILE A 18 -0.03 -1.70 -6.65
C ILE A 18 0.62 -0.55 -7.41
N GLU A 19 1.89 -0.24 -7.15
CA GLU A 19 2.64 0.77 -7.89
C GLU A 19 2.70 0.45 -9.38
N ASN A 20 3.01 -0.80 -9.74
CA ASN A 20 3.05 -1.23 -11.13
C ASN A 20 1.67 -1.17 -11.79
N LEU A 21 0.62 -1.59 -11.07
CA LEU A 21 -0.76 -1.52 -11.58
C LEU A 21 -1.22 -0.06 -11.77
N LEU A 22 -0.88 0.84 -10.83
CA LEU A 22 -1.15 2.27 -10.98
C LEU A 22 -0.37 2.87 -12.15
N ALA A 23 0.91 2.52 -12.30
CA ALA A 23 1.75 3.00 -13.39
C ALA A 23 1.23 2.54 -14.76
N ASP A 24 0.64 1.35 -14.85
CA ASP A 24 -0.08 0.85 -16.03
C ASP A 24 -1.35 1.68 -16.30
N LEU A 25 -2.27 1.73 -15.32
CA LEU A 25 -3.57 2.42 -15.48
C LEU A 25 -3.43 3.92 -15.79
N VAL A 26 -2.45 4.60 -15.17
CA VAL A 26 -2.23 6.04 -15.38
C VAL A 26 -1.93 6.37 -16.83
N GLN A 27 -1.21 5.51 -17.56
CA GLN A 27 -0.87 5.72 -18.98
C GLN A 27 -2.11 5.81 -19.87
N TYR A 28 -3.22 5.22 -19.42
CA TYR A 28 -4.50 5.17 -20.13
C TYR A 28 -5.55 6.10 -19.51
N SER A 29 -5.17 6.87 -18.49
CA SER A 29 -6.04 7.81 -17.78
C SER A 29 -5.97 9.22 -18.34
N GLU A 30 -6.94 10.06 -17.98
CA GLU A 30 -6.92 11.49 -18.29
C GLU A 30 -6.09 12.32 -17.29
N LEU A 31 -5.39 11.67 -16.35
CA LEU A 31 -4.58 12.36 -15.34
C LEU A 31 -3.36 12.99 -15.99
N LYS A 32 -3.14 14.30 -15.79
CA LYS A 32 -2.00 15.01 -16.41
C LYS A 32 -0.70 14.90 -15.61
N ASP A 33 -0.80 14.91 -14.28
CA ASP A 33 0.35 14.79 -13.39
C ASP A 33 0.43 13.35 -12.88
N HIS A 34 1.36 12.58 -13.45
CA HIS A 34 1.53 11.16 -13.12
C HIS A 34 2.34 10.93 -11.84
N ARG A 35 2.74 12.00 -11.13
CA ARG A 35 3.44 11.87 -9.86
C ARG A 35 2.45 11.43 -8.80
N LEU A 36 2.32 10.12 -8.65
CA LEU A 36 1.51 9.49 -7.63
C LEU A 36 2.34 9.08 -6.43
N ASP A 37 1.78 9.26 -5.24
CA ASP A 37 2.31 8.66 -4.02
C ASP A 37 1.29 7.63 -3.50
N LEU A 38 1.76 6.39 -3.28
CA LEU A 38 0.93 5.30 -2.78
C LEU A 38 0.94 5.26 -1.24
N LEU A 39 -0.22 4.91 -0.68
CA LEU A 39 -0.42 4.47 0.69
C LEU A 39 -1.14 3.12 0.69
N VAL A 40 -0.50 2.07 1.19
CA VAL A 40 -1.16 0.79 1.43
C VAL A 40 -1.51 0.71 2.91
N VAL A 41 -2.79 0.65 3.26
CA VAL A 41 -3.26 0.65 4.66
C VAL A 41 -3.62 -0.78 5.07
N PRO A 42 -3.00 -1.36 6.11
CA PRO A 42 -3.31 -2.70 6.59
C PRO A 42 -4.63 -2.68 7.37
N ASN A 43 -5.73 -2.58 6.65
CA ASN A 43 -7.10 -2.59 7.16
C ASN A 43 -7.93 -3.61 6.36
N PRO A 44 -8.71 -4.51 7.01
CA PRO A 44 -9.53 -5.50 6.31
C PRO A 44 -10.83 -4.95 5.70
N THR A 45 -11.16 -3.67 5.92
CA THR A 45 -12.34 -3.03 5.30
C THR A 45 -12.10 -2.71 3.82
N ILE A 46 -13.16 -2.75 3.00
CA ILE A 46 -13.09 -2.27 1.60
C ILE A 46 -12.93 -0.75 1.63
N ASN A 47 -11.78 -0.26 1.19
CA ASN A 47 -11.60 1.15 0.92
C ASN A 47 -10.47 1.41 -0.08
N ALA A 48 -10.65 2.47 -0.85
CA ALA A 48 -9.62 3.14 -1.63
C ALA A 48 -10.03 4.61 -1.72
N PHE A 49 -9.04 5.49 -1.86
CA PHE A 49 -9.31 6.91 -1.99
C PHE A 49 -8.20 7.58 -2.77
N ALA A 50 -8.55 8.67 -3.44
CA ALA A 50 -7.58 9.61 -3.96
C ALA A 50 -7.85 11.03 -3.50
N VAL A 51 -6.77 11.71 -3.14
CA VAL A 51 -6.81 13.07 -2.60
C VAL A 51 -5.86 13.99 -3.38
N PRO A 52 -6.08 15.32 -3.36
CA PRO A 52 -5.24 16.25 -4.12
C PRO A 52 -3.73 16.04 -3.92
N GLY A 53 -2.92 16.35 -4.95
CA GLY A 53 -1.48 16.13 -4.90
C GLY A 53 -1.03 14.71 -5.25
N GLY A 54 -1.93 13.89 -5.83
CA GLY A 54 -1.58 12.59 -6.41
C GLY A 54 -1.45 11.45 -5.40
N VAL A 55 -2.00 11.61 -4.19
CA VAL A 55 -1.94 10.56 -3.17
C VAL A 55 -3.09 9.58 -3.37
N ILE A 56 -2.76 8.30 -3.50
CA ILE A 56 -3.73 7.21 -3.62
C ILE A 56 -3.56 6.30 -2.40
N GLY A 57 -4.65 6.10 -1.67
CA GLY A 57 -4.72 5.14 -0.57
C GLY A 57 -5.50 3.91 -0.96
N VAL A 58 -5.01 2.74 -0.54
CA VAL A 58 -5.65 1.45 -0.76
C VAL A 58 -5.66 0.67 0.53
N HIS A 59 -6.82 0.25 1.01
CA HIS A 59 -6.89 -0.70 2.11
C HIS A 59 -6.60 -2.10 1.59
N THR A 60 -5.80 -2.88 2.33
CA THR A 60 -5.57 -4.31 2.02
C THR A 60 -6.87 -5.10 1.91
N GLY A 61 -7.93 -4.66 2.60
CA GLY A 61 -9.26 -5.22 2.49
C GLY A 61 -9.77 -5.21 1.06
N LEU A 62 -9.45 -4.21 0.22
CA LEU A 62 -9.89 -4.19 -1.19
C LEU A 62 -9.53 -5.47 -1.95
N PHE A 63 -8.34 -6.04 -1.71
CA PHE A 63 -7.95 -7.34 -2.28
C PHE A 63 -8.89 -8.47 -1.86
N LEU A 64 -9.40 -8.46 -0.63
CA LEU A 64 -10.21 -9.53 -0.07
C LEU A 64 -11.61 -9.62 -0.70
N TYR A 65 -12.10 -8.53 -1.28
CA TYR A 65 -13.44 -8.46 -1.88
C TYR A 65 -13.43 -8.42 -3.40
N ALA A 66 -12.36 -7.92 -4.02
CA ALA A 66 -12.18 -8.01 -5.46
C ALA A 66 -12.07 -9.48 -5.89
N GLY A 67 -12.88 -9.89 -6.86
CA GLY A 67 -12.89 -11.27 -7.36
C GLY A 67 -11.71 -11.60 -8.27
N ASP A 68 -11.14 -10.59 -8.92
CA ASP A 68 -10.04 -10.67 -9.86
C ASP A 68 -9.31 -9.31 -9.93
N GLU A 69 -8.19 -9.27 -10.67
CA GLU A 69 -7.39 -8.05 -10.84
C GLU A 69 -8.20 -6.92 -11.46
N ASP A 70 -9.04 -7.19 -12.46
CA ASP A 70 -9.76 -6.13 -13.18
C ASP A 70 -10.81 -5.46 -12.30
N GLN A 71 -11.45 -6.20 -11.39
CA GLN A 71 -12.35 -5.62 -10.38
C GLN A 71 -11.58 -4.72 -9.42
N PHE A 72 -10.38 -5.13 -8.99
CA PHE A 72 -9.50 -4.28 -8.17
C PHE A 72 -9.03 -3.03 -8.94
N ALA A 73 -8.57 -3.21 -10.18
CA ALA A 73 -8.13 -2.15 -11.06
C ALA A 73 -9.24 -1.16 -11.40
N SER A 74 -10.50 -1.62 -11.50
CA SER A 74 -11.65 -0.75 -11.74
C SER A 74 -11.85 0.29 -10.63
N VAL A 75 -11.58 -0.07 -9.38
CA VAL A 75 -11.62 0.86 -8.24
C VAL A 75 -10.46 1.85 -8.34
N LEU A 76 -9.25 1.40 -8.69
CA LEU A 76 -8.12 2.32 -8.89
C LEU A 76 -8.34 3.28 -10.07
N ALA A 77 -8.90 2.80 -11.17
CA ALA A 77 -9.24 3.62 -12.34
C ALA A 77 -10.32 4.66 -11.99
N HIS A 78 -11.29 4.30 -11.14
CA HIS A 78 -12.28 5.21 -10.58
C HIS A 78 -11.62 6.33 -9.74
N GLU A 79 -10.69 5.97 -8.85
CA GLU A 79 -9.93 6.94 -8.06
C GLU A 79 -9.06 7.86 -8.92
N LEU A 80 -8.42 7.32 -9.98
CA LEU A 80 -7.70 8.13 -10.97
C LEU A 80 -8.62 9.10 -11.72
N ALA A 81 -9.87 8.69 -11.99
CA ALA A 81 -10.87 9.58 -12.58
C ALA A 81 -11.25 10.72 -11.62
N HIS A 82 -11.37 10.47 -10.32
CA HIS A 82 -11.57 11.54 -9.34
C HIS A 82 -10.43 12.58 -9.33
N LEU A 83 -9.17 12.11 -9.45
CA LEU A 83 -8.00 12.99 -9.55
C LEU A 83 -7.97 13.78 -10.85
N SER A 84 -8.16 13.11 -12.00
CA SER A 84 -8.09 13.75 -13.32
C SER A 84 -9.15 14.83 -13.48
N GLN A 85 -10.37 14.55 -13.00
CA GLN A 85 -11.50 15.47 -13.04
C GLN A 85 -11.51 16.47 -11.89
N ARG A 86 -10.50 16.43 -11.01
CA ARG A 86 -10.36 17.35 -9.87
C ARG A 86 -11.64 17.45 -9.03
N HIS A 87 -12.37 16.34 -8.86
CA HIS A 87 -13.70 16.33 -8.23
C HIS A 87 -13.70 16.98 -6.85
N TYR A 88 -12.67 16.70 -6.05
CA TYR A 88 -12.50 17.32 -4.74
C TYR A 88 -12.36 18.85 -4.85
N ALA A 89 -11.46 19.33 -5.71
CA ALA A 89 -11.22 20.77 -5.87
C ALA A 89 -12.47 21.51 -6.39
N ARG A 90 -13.18 20.94 -7.38
CA ARG A 90 -14.42 21.50 -7.94
C ARG A 90 -15.55 21.56 -6.91
N SER A 91 -15.69 20.51 -6.08
CA SER A 91 -16.73 20.46 -5.05
C SER A 91 -16.49 21.51 -3.96
N ARG A 92 -15.23 21.75 -3.62
CA ARG A 92 -14.80 22.77 -2.66
C ARG A 92 -15.00 24.20 -3.17
N GLU A 93 -14.67 24.48 -4.44
CA GLU A 93 -14.88 25.78 -5.07
C GLU A 93 -16.36 26.18 -5.05
N LYS A 94 -17.26 25.21 -5.26
CA LYS A 94 -18.72 25.40 -5.19
C LYS A 94 -19.26 25.66 -3.77
N GLN A 95 -18.48 25.41 -2.70
CA GLN A 95 -18.96 25.39 -1.31
C GLN A 95 -18.50 26.59 -0.44
N SER A 96 -17.85 27.63 -0.99
CA SER A 96 -17.31 28.78 -0.21
C SER A 96 -18.19 29.19 1.00
N ASN A 97 -17.72 29.07 2.26
CA ASN A 97 -16.68 29.90 2.87
C ASN A 97 -15.94 29.18 4.04
N SER A 98 -14.65 29.51 4.23
CA SER A 98 -13.90 29.53 5.51
C SER A 98 -13.07 28.33 6.02
N SER A 99 -12.48 27.48 5.18
CA SER A 99 -11.21 26.74 5.49
C SER A 99 -10.95 25.66 4.47
N ILE A 100 -9.80 25.68 3.78
CA ILE A 100 -9.36 24.52 2.99
C ILE A 100 -8.87 23.46 3.99
N PRO A 101 -9.50 22.27 4.09
CA PRO A 101 -8.93 21.20 4.88
C PRO A 101 -7.55 20.87 4.30
N THR A 102 -6.52 20.90 5.14
CA THR A 102 -5.18 20.51 4.71
C THR A 102 -5.19 19.04 4.27
N MET A 103 -4.25 18.65 3.42
CA MET A 103 -4.10 17.25 2.99
C MET A 103 -4.04 16.27 4.17
N ALA A 104 -3.40 16.70 5.26
CA ALA A 104 -3.37 16.00 6.52
C ALA A 104 -4.79 15.85 7.10
N GLY A 105 -5.57 16.92 7.22
CA GLY A 105 -6.95 16.85 7.72
C GLY A 105 -7.84 15.85 6.95
N ILE A 106 -7.70 15.77 5.63
CA ILE A 106 -8.44 14.80 4.80
C ILE A 106 -8.03 13.37 5.14
N LEU A 107 -6.74 13.09 5.18
CA LEU A 107 -6.23 11.74 5.39
C LEU A 107 -6.48 11.25 6.82
N ALA A 108 -6.38 12.14 7.81
CA ALA A 108 -6.87 11.87 9.16
C ALA A 108 -8.36 11.50 9.17
N SER A 109 -9.21 12.24 8.46
CA SER A 109 -10.66 11.96 8.39
C SER A 109 -10.93 10.56 7.83
N LEU A 110 -10.24 10.18 6.75
CA LEU A 110 -10.40 8.86 6.11
C LEU A 110 -9.94 7.72 7.04
N VAL A 111 -8.88 7.92 7.83
CA VAL A 111 -8.41 6.92 8.82
C VAL A 111 -9.28 6.86 10.07
N LEU A 112 -9.76 8.00 10.56
CA LEU A 112 -10.61 8.06 11.76
C LEU A 112 -11.97 7.41 11.53
N ALA A 113 -12.54 7.53 10.32
CA ALA A 113 -13.74 6.81 9.91
C ALA A 113 -13.58 5.28 10.10
N ALA A 114 -12.35 4.78 10.02
CA ALA A 114 -11.99 3.37 10.11
C ALA A 114 -11.68 2.85 11.53
N THR A 115 -11.46 3.73 12.50
CA THR A 115 -10.92 3.36 13.83
C THR A 115 -11.81 3.75 15.01
N ALA A 116 -12.95 4.40 14.77
CA ALA A 116 -13.85 4.86 15.84
C ALA A 116 -14.53 3.71 16.60
N GLY A 117 -13.90 3.31 17.70
CA GLY A 117 -14.45 2.41 18.73
C GLY A 117 -13.78 2.66 20.08
N GLY A 118 -14.35 3.56 20.90
CA GLY A 118 -13.94 3.74 22.30
C GLY A 118 -14.25 5.12 22.88
N ASP A 119 -14.93 5.11 24.04
CA ASP A 119 -15.22 6.21 24.98
C ASP A 119 -16.24 7.30 24.54
N ALA A 120 -17.51 7.14 24.95
CA ALA A 120 -18.68 7.78 24.32
C ALA A 120 -18.68 9.33 24.32
N GLY A 121 -18.11 9.99 25.34
CA GLY A 121 -18.14 11.45 25.48
C GLY A 121 -17.09 12.18 24.62
N MET A 122 -15.85 11.69 24.62
CA MET A 122 -14.78 12.19 23.74
C MET A 122 -14.92 11.66 22.31
N ALA A 123 -15.46 10.46 22.14
CA ALA A 123 -15.85 9.92 20.83
C ALA A 123 -16.93 10.77 20.17
N ALA A 124 -17.89 11.33 20.91
CA ALA A 124 -18.94 12.17 20.32
C ALA A 124 -18.40 13.50 19.74
N LEU A 125 -17.48 14.17 20.45
CA LEU A 125 -16.86 15.41 19.97
C LEU A 125 -15.97 15.16 18.75
N THR A 126 -15.14 14.10 18.80
CA THR A 126 -14.29 13.70 17.65
C THR A 126 -15.13 13.17 16.48
N ALA A 127 -16.22 12.44 16.74
CA ALA A 127 -17.16 11.98 15.72
C ALA A 127 -17.92 13.14 15.06
N THR A 128 -18.26 14.21 15.78
CA THR A 128 -18.94 15.37 15.21
C THR A 128 -18.04 16.12 14.24
N GLN A 129 -16.77 16.33 14.62
CA GLN A 129 -15.76 16.94 13.76
C GLN A 129 -15.43 16.05 12.55
N ALA A 130 -15.33 14.73 12.76
CA ALA A 130 -15.11 13.75 11.70
C ALA A 130 -16.31 13.63 10.76
N ALA A 131 -17.55 13.70 11.26
CA ALA A 131 -18.76 13.67 10.44
C ALA A 131 -18.90 14.94 9.58
N ALA A 132 -18.52 16.11 10.11
CA ALA A 132 -18.46 17.34 9.33
C ALA A 132 -17.45 17.23 8.18
N LEU A 133 -16.29 16.62 8.41
CA LEU A 133 -15.29 16.34 7.37
C LEU A 133 -15.78 15.25 6.39
N ASP A 134 -16.38 14.16 6.88
CA ASP A 134 -16.97 13.09 6.06
C ASP A 134 -17.97 13.66 5.06
N SER A 135 -18.90 14.49 5.53
CA SER A 135 -19.92 15.10 4.66
C SER A 135 -19.34 15.94 3.52
N GLN A 136 -18.15 16.52 3.71
CA GLN A 136 -17.43 17.28 2.68
C GLN A 136 -16.64 16.40 1.72
N LEU A 137 -16.30 15.17 2.12
CA LEU A 137 -15.57 14.20 1.29
C LEU A 137 -16.50 13.38 0.40
N ARG A 138 -17.81 13.38 0.67
CA ARG A 138 -18.80 12.70 -0.16
C ARG A 138 -18.90 13.34 -1.53
N PHE A 139 -18.71 12.52 -2.56
CA PHE A 139 -18.85 12.99 -3.93
C PHE A 139 -20.33 13.08 -4.34
N SER A 140 -20.64 14.07 -5.19
CA SER A 140 -21.98 14.20 -5.74
C SER A 140 -22.30 13.03 -6.68
N ARG A 141 -23.60 12.72 -6.86
CA ARG A 141 -24.02 11.70 -7.84
C ARG A 141 -23.47 11.96 -9.25
N GLN A 142 -23.33 13.23 -9.65
CA GLN A 142 -22.76 13.61 -10.94
C GLN A 142 -21.27 13.31 -11.01
N ASN A 143 -20.51 13.58 -9.94
CA ASN A 143 -19.09 13.26 -9.85
C ASN A 143 -18.86 11.75 -9.93
N GLU A 144 -19.69 10.94 -9.25
CA GLU A 144 -19.61 9.48 -9.30
C GLU A 144 -19.90 8.94 -10.70
N GLN A 145 -20.95 9.42 -11.38
CA GLN A 145 -21.24 9.01 -12.76
C GLN A 145 -20.14 9.42 -13.76
N GLU A 146 -19.55 10.58 -13.56
CA GLU A 146 -18.42 11.05 -14.35
C GLU A 146 -17.18 10.18 -14.12
N ALA A 147 -16.87 9.85 -12.86
CA ALA A 147 -15.77 8.96 -12.49
C ALA A 147 -15.97 7.53 -13.00
N ASP A 148 -17.17 6.96 -12.87
CA ASP A 148 -17.52 5.62 -13.40
C ASP A 148 -17.25 5.53 -14.91
N ARG A 149 -17.68 6.56 -15.65
CA ARG A 149 -17.52 6.62 -17.11
C ARG A 149 -16.04 6.73 -17.50
N ILE A 150 -15.29 7.63 -16.87
CA ILE A 150 -13.89 7.88 -17.21
C ILE A 150 -13.00 6.73 -16.74
N GLY A 151 -13.25 6.19 -15.55
CA GLY A 151 -12.58 5.00 -15.04
C GLY A 151 -12.79 3.79 -15.96
N MET A 152 -14.02 3.56 -16.45
CA MET A 152 -14.28 2.53 -17.45
C MET A 152 -13.52 2.78 -18.76
N LEU A 153 -13.44 4.02 -19.22
CA LEU A 153 -12.66 4.35 -20.41
C LEU A 153 -11.17 4.03 -20.22
N THR A 154 -10.61 4.35 -19.05
CA THR A 154 -9.24 3.97 -18.67
C THR A 154 -9.06 2.46 -18.68
N MET A 155 -9.99 1.70 -18.10
CA MET A 155 -9.96 0.23 -18.12
C MET A 155 -9.99 -0.32 -19.55
N VAL A 156 -10.88 0.18 -20.40
CA VAL A 156 -10.97 -0.26 -21.81
C VAL A 156 -9.68 0.05 -22.57
N ASN A 157 -9.14 1.25 -22.40
CA ASN A 157 -7.91 1.68 -23.07
C ASN A 157 -6.70 0.86 -22.60
N ALA A 158 -6.68 0.45 -21.33
CA ALA A 158 -5.71 -0.49 -20.77
C ALA A 158 -5.94 -1.95 -21.20
N GLY A 159 -6.95 -2.23 -22.03
CA GLY A 159 -7.27 -3.58 -22.49
C GLY A 159 -7.90 -4.48 -21.44
N ARG A 160 -8.45 -3.91 -20.36
CA ARG A 160 -9.06 -4.61 -19.21
C ARG A 160 -10.57 -4.77 -19.36
N ASN A 161 -11.16 -5.60 -18.51
CA ASN A 161 -12.59 -5.93 -18.55
C ASN A 161 -13.49 -4.72 -18.23
N PRO A 162 -14.32 -4.25 -19.18
CA PRO A 162 -15.24 -3.13 -18.95
C PRO A 162 -16.37 -3.49 -17.97
N ASP A 163 -16.71 -4.77 -17.82
CA ASP A 163 -17.74 -5.21 -16.85
C ASP A 163 -17.22 -5.20 -15.40
N ALA A 164 -15.91 -5.07 -15.18
CA ALA A 164 -15.29 -5.23 -13.86
C ALA A 164 -15.80 -4.22 -12.83
N GLY A 165 -16.03 -2.97 -13.22
CA GLY A 165 -16.60 -1.95 -12.32
C GLY A 165 -18.01 -2.31 -11.85
N ALA A 166 -18.87 -2.78 -12.75
CA ALA A 166 -20.22 -3.23 -12.41
C ALA A 166 -20.18 -4.46 -11.49
N GLN A 167 -19.31 -5.44 -11.79
CA GLN A 167 -19.11 -6.62 -10.95
C GLN A 167 -18.65 -6.26 -9.54
N MET A 168 -17.72 -5.31 -9.42
CA MET A 168 -17.23 -4.82 -8.14
C MET A 168 -18.35 -4.12 -7.34
N PHE A 169 -19.14 -3.26 -7.97
CA PHE A 169 -20.30 -2.62 -7.33
C PHE A 169 -21.32 -3.64 -6.82
N GLU A 170 -21.60 -4.69 -7.60
CA GLU A 170 -22.49 -5.77 -7.16
C GLU A 170 -21.95 -6.55 -5.97
N ARG A 171 -20.63 -6.73 -5.89
CA ARG A 171 -19.99 -7.33 -4.70
C ARG A 171 -20.15 -6.40 -3.49
N MET A 172 -19.87 -5.11 -3.63
CA MET A 172 -20.08 -4.14 -2.56
C MET A 172 -21.53 -4.10 -2.07
N LEU A 173 -22.53 -4.14 -2.97
CA LEU A 173 -23.96 -4.19 -2.63
C LEU A 173 -24.39 -5.53 -2.00
N ARG A 174 -23.67 -6.63 -2.27
CA ARG A 174 -23.92 -7.91 -1.60
C ARG A 174 -23.39 -7.88 -0.17
N GLU A 175 -22.21 -7.29 0.03
CA GLU A 175 -21.59 -7.17 1.35
C GLU A 175 -22.35 -6.24 2.31
N THR A 176 -22.98 -5.18 1.79
CA THR A 176 -23.78 -4.27 2.62
C THR A 176 -25.07 -4.89 3.13
N ARG A 177 -25.66 -5.84 2.40
CA ARG A 177 -26.95 -6.46 2.79
C ARG A 177 -26.89 -7.20 4.11
N TYR A 178 -25.71 -7.69 4.49
CA TYR A 178 -25.51 -8.49 5.70
C TYR A 178 -24.79 -7.75 6.82
N ARG A 179 -24.54 -6.44 6.67
CA ARG A 179 -23.80 -5.64 7.65
C ARG A 179 -24.63 -4.45 8.14
N SER A 180 -24.61 -4.21 9.45
CA SER A 180 -25.29 -3.07 10.08
C SER A 180 -24.67 -1.71 9.73
N ARG A 181 -23.39 -1.70 9.31
CA ARG A 181 -22.68 -0.49 8.86
C ARG A 181 -22.10 -0.75 7.47
N PRO A 182 -22.36 0.12 6.47
CA PRO A 182 -21.80 -0.03 5.14
C PRO A 182 -20.26 0.14 5.18
N PRO A 183 -19.51 -0.49 4.25
CA PRO A 183 -18.09 -0.25 4.06
C PRO A 183 -17.78 1.25 3.90
N GLU A 184 -16.62 1.67 4.40
CA GLU A 184 -16.19 3.07 4.37
C GLU A 184 -16.18 3.67 2.97
N PHE A 185 -15.74 2.89 1.97
CA PHE A 185 -15.78 3.30 0.56
C PHE A 185 -17.16 3.82 0.14
N LEU A 186 -18.24 3.19 0.63
CA LEU A 186 -19.61 3.56 0.27
C LEU A 186 -20.12 4.80 1.00
N LEU A 187 -19.43 5.25 2.04
CA LEU A 187 -19.75 6.51 2.71
C LEU A 187 -19.39 7.68 1.80
N THR A 188 -18.21 7.63 1.16
CA THR A 188 -17.74 8.66 0.23
C THR A 188 -18.18 8.44 -1.22
N HIS A 189 -18.34 7.17 -1.64
CA HIS A 189 -18.77 6.74 -2.97
C HIS A 189 -20.06 5.89 -2.90
N PRO A 190 -21.25 6.49 -2.72
CA PRO A 190 -22.48 5.72 -2.62
C PRO A 190 -22.75 4.90 -3.88
N VAL A 191 -22.73 3.57 -3.75
CA VAL A 191 -23.09 2.64 -4.82
C VAL A 191 -24.60 2.40 -4.79
N THR A 192 -25.26 2.56 -5.94
CA THR A 192 -26.71 2.36 -6.11
C THR A 192 -26.98 1.37 -7.23
N GLU A 193 -28.16 0.76 -7.23
CA GLU A 193 -28.59 -0.12 -8.34
C GLU A 193 -28.58 0.62 -9.69
N SER A 194 -28.88 1.92 -9.69
CA SER A 194 -28.80 2.75 -10.90
C SER A 194 -27.38 2.88 -11.45
N ARG A 195 -26.35 2.98 -10.59
CA ARG A 195 -24.93 2.99 -11.02
C ARG A 195 -24.50 1.64 -11.57
N VAL A 196 -24.93 0.54 -10.94
CA VAL A 196 -24.70 -0.83 -11.47
C VAL A 196 -25.31 -0.96 -12.86
N ALA A 197 -26.57 -0.54 -13.04
CA ALA A 197 -27.25 -0.60 -14.33
C ALA A 197 -26.57 0.28 -15.39
N ASP A 198 -26.16 1.50 -15.05
CA ASP A 198 -25.42 2.39 -15.96
C ASP A 198 -24.07 1.79 -16.37
N ALA A 199 -23.29 1.28 -15.41
CA ALA A 199 -22.02 0.62 -15.68
C ALA A 199 -22.19 -0.60 -16.60
N ARG A 200 -23.17 -1.48 -16.34
CA ARG A 200 -23.47 -2.61 -17.24
C ARG A 200 -23.87 -2.15 -18.64
N ASN A 201 -24.76 -1.16 -18.74
CA ASN A 201 -25.23 -0.65 -20.03
C ASN A 201 -24.10 -0.02 -20.87
N ARG A 202 -23.11 0.60 -20.22
CA ARG A 202 -21.91 1.10 -20.90
C ARG A 202 -20.97 -0.02 -21.30
N ALA A 203 -20.72 -0.98 -20.41
CA ALA A 203 -19.84 -2.12 -20.68
C ALA A 203 -20.32 -2.94 -21.89
N GLN A 204 -21.63 -3.09 -22.06
CA GLN A 204 -22.24 -3.76 -23.23
C GLN A 204 -21.90 -3.14 -24.59
N ARG A 205 -21.42 -1.89 -24.64
CA ARG A 205 -21.00 -1.22 -25.87
C ARG A 205 -19.63 -1.70 -26.36
N TYR A 206 -18.88 -2.41 -25.50
CA TYR A 206 -17.56 -2.92 -25.81
C TYR A 206 -17.63 -4.42 -26.16
N PRO A 207 -16.75 -4.90 -27.05
CA PRO A 207 -16.74 -6.30 -27.43
C PRO A 207 -16.38 -7.19 -26.23
N LYS A 208 -17.12 -8.27 -26.03
CA LYS A 208 -16.78 -9.29 -25.04
C LYS A 208 -15.49 -9.99 -25.47
N ARG A 209 -14.51 -10.01 -24.58
CA ARG A 209 -13.23 -10.70 -24.75
C ARG A 209 -12.99 -11.60 -23.55
N GLN A 210 -12.14 -12.62 -23.72
CA GLN A 210 -11.58 -13.33 -22.59
C GLN A 210 -10.47 -12.46 -22.01
N TYR A 211 -10.62 -12.07 -20.76
CA TYR A 211 -9.59 -11.35 -20.01
C TYR A 211 -8.79 -12.39 -19.24
N ASN A 212 -7.47 -12.37 -19.43
CA ASN A 212 -6.59 -13.32 -18.76
C ASN A 212 -6.55 -12.99 -17.27
N SER A 213 -6.73 -14.01 -16.44
CA SER A 213 -6.52 -13.84 -15.01
C SER A 213 -5.04 -13.62 -14.73
N ASN A 214 -4.71 -12.58 -13.97
CA ASN A 214 -3.34 -12.34 -13.51
C ASN A 214 -3.09 -13.12 -12.22
N GLU A 215 -2.21 -14.13 -12.26
CA GLU A 215 -1.89 -14.96 -11.09
C GLU A 215 -1.23 -14.14 -9.97
N GLU A 216 -0.47 -13.09 -10.30
CA GLU A 216 0.16 -12.20 -9.32
C GLU A 216 -0.87 -11.54 -8.38
N PHE A 217 -2.06 -11.22 -8.92
CA PHE A 217 -3.14 -10.67 -8.11
C PHE A 217 -3.54 -11.60 -6.98
N TYR A 218 -3.66 -12.91 -7.24
CA TYR A 218 -4.05 -13.87 -6.22
C TYR A 218 -2.94 -14.10 -5.19
N LEU A 219 -1.67 -13.98 -5.59
CA LEU A 219 -0.56 -13.97 -4.62
C LEU A 219 -0.68 -12.77 -3.69
N MET A 220 -0.98 -11.58 -4.22
CA MET A 220 -1.17 -10.38 -3.40
C MET A 220 -2.43 -10.47 -2.53
N GLN A 221 -3.51 -11.06 -3.05
CA GLN A 221 -4.72 -11.33 -2.27
C GLN A 221 -4.45 -12.24 -1.08
N VAL A 222 -3.61 -13.27 -1.25
CA VAL A 222 -3.12 -14.12 -0.17
C VAL A 222 -2.34 -13.32 0.87
N ARG A 223 -1.40 -12.46 0.43
CA ARG A 223 -0.59 -11.63 1.35
C ARG A 223 -1.46 -10.65 2.12
N ALA A 224 -2.39 -9.98 1.45
CA ALA A 224 -3.38 -9.10 2.07
C ALA A 224 -4.25 -9.85 3.09
N ARG A 225 -4.66 -11.09 2.80
CA ARG A 225 -5.42 -11.94 3.74
C ARG A 225 -4.59 -12.30 4.97
N LEU A 226 -3.35 -12.72 4.77
CA LEU A 226 -2.45 -13.13 5.86
C LEU A 226 -2.00 -11.95 6.74
N ALA A 227 -2.04 -10.72 6.23
CA ALA A 227 -1.79 -9.52 7.04
C ALA A 227 -2.81 -9.30 8.16
N HIS A 228 -4.00 -9.92 8.06
CA HIS A 228 -5.08 -9.86 9.06
C HIS A 228 -5.27 -11.16 9.82
N GLU A 229 -4.42 -12.17 9.57
CA GLU A 229 -4.53 -13.47 10.22
C GLU A 229 -3.76 -13.47 11.54
N THR A 230 -4.41 -13.93 12.61
CA THR A 230 -3.77 -14.09 13.92
C THR A 230 -3.40 -15.54 14.19
N ASN A 231 -3.96 -16.50 13.44
CA ASN A 231 -3.67 -17.92 13.58
C ASN A 231 -3.29 -18.59 12.25
N TYR A 232 -1.99 -18.68 12.01
CA TYR A 232 -1.44 -19.30 10.80
C TYR A 232 -1.73 -20.80 10.66
N SER A 233 -2.01 -21.52 11.75
CA SER A 233 -2.44 -22.92 11.66
C SER A 233 -3.84 -23.07 11.07
N ILE A 234 -4.75 -22.12 11.38
CA ILE A 234 -6.08 -22.07 10.77
C ILE A 234 -5.98 -21.66 9.31
N ALA A 235 -5.16 -20.65 8.99
CA ALA A 235 -4.92 -20.26 7.59
C ALA A 235 -4.33 -21.40 6.76
N ALA A 236 -3.37 -22.18 7.30
CA ALA A 236 -2.83 -23.34 6.60
C ALA A 236 -3.92 -24.37 6.28
N LYS A 237 -4.84 -24.66 7.23
CA LYS A 237 -5.99 -25.54 6.97
C LYS A 237 -6.92 -24.98 5.89
N ARG A 238 -7.21 -23.67 5.94
CA ARG A 238 -8.05 -23.00 4.93
C ARG A 238 -7.47 -23.18 3.52
N PHE A 239 -6.20 -22.84 3.34
CA PHE A 239 -5.54 -22.95 2.04
C PHE A 239 -5.36 -24.40 1.58
N ALA A 240 -5.16 -25.35 2.50
CA ALA A 240 -5.16 -26.77 2.16
C ALA A 240 -6.54 -27.22 1.61
N ASN A 241 -7.63 -26.82 2.27
CA ASN A 241 -8.98 -27.12 1.79
C ASN A 241 -9.29 -26.47 0.43
N GLU A 242 -8.81 -25.24 0.19
CA GLU A 242 -8.95 -24.57 -1.12
C GLU A 242 -8.23 -25.36 -2.23
N LEU A 243 -7.10 -26.00 -1.95
CA LEU A 243 -6.39 -26.84 -2.93
C LEU A 243 -7.10 -28.15 -3.25
N GLU A 244 -7.94 -28.65 -2.34
CA GLU A 244 -8.74 -29.87 -2.51
C GLU A 244 -10.12 -29.60 -3.13
N GLY A 245 -10.59 -28.35 -3.04
CA GLY A 245 -11.91 -27.92 -3.50
C GLY A 245 -11.86 -26.97 -4.69
N ASP A 246 -12.81 -26.04 -4.72
CA ASP A 246 -12.82 -24.95 -5.69
C ASP A 246 -11.93 -23.80 -5.20
N THR A 247 -10.98 -23.39 -6.04
CA THR A 247 -10.10 -22.26 -5.76
C THR A 247 -10.02 -21.32 -6.95
N PRO A 248 -10.09 -19.99 -6.73
CA PRO A 248 -9.86 -19.01 -7.79
C PRO A 248 -8.45 -19.12 -8.40
N SER A 249 -7.47 -19.60 -7.64
CA SER A 249 -6.10 -19.81 -8.11
C SER A 249 -5.38 -20.89 -7.30
N MET A 250 -5.03 -21.97 -8.00
CA MET A 250 -4.24 -23.08 -7.44
C MET A 250 -2.85 -22.60 -6.97
N LEU A 251 -2.22 -21.69 -7.74
CA LEU A 251 -0.94 -21.08 -7.38
C LEU A 251 -1.08 -20.19 -6.14
N GLY A 252 -2.12 -19.36 -6.10
CA GLY A 252 -2.49 -18.53 -4.94
C GLY A 252 -2.67 -19.35 -3.67
N SER A 253 -3.58 -20.33 -3.69
CA SER A 253 -3.84 -21.17 -2.51
C SER A 253 -2.60 -21.95 -2.07
N ARG A 254 -1.77 -22.44 -2.99
CA ARG A 254 -0.51 -23.13 -2.64
C ARG A 254 0.52 -22.19 -2.03
N TYR A 255 0.60 -20.96 -2.54
CA TYR A 255 1.42 -19.91 -1.95
C TYR A 255 0.95 -19.55 -0.54
N GLY A 256 -0.35 -19.36 -0.34
CA GLY A 256 -0.94 -19.11 0.97
C GLY A 256 -0.68 -20.24 1.97
N LEU A 257 -0.80 -21.48 1.52
CA LEU A 257 -0.46 -22.66 2.32
C LEU A 257 1.01 -22.64 2.73
N ALA A 258 1.93 -22.41 1.79
CA ALA A 258 3.36 -22.34 2.06
C ALA A 258 3.72 -21.26 3.08
N LEU A 259 3.19 -20.04 2.93
CA LEU A 259 3.42 -18.95 3.88
C LEU A 259 2.84 -19.27 5.26
N SER A 260 1.63 -19.81 5.33
CA SER A 260 0.97 -20.16 6.59
C SER A 260 1.69 -21.30 7.33
N LEU A 261 2.19 -22.30 6.60
CA LEU A 261 3.01 -23.37 7.15
C LEU A 261 4.35 -22.86 7.68
N THR A 262 4.95 -21.90 6.98
CA THR A 262 6.19 -21.24 7.42
C THR A 262 5.99 -20.52 8.75
N GLU A 263 4.94 -19.69 8.87
CA GLU A 263 4.65 -18.95 10.09
C GLU A 263 4.13 -19.83 11.25
N SER A 264 3.54 -20.98 10.95
CA SER A 264 3.12 -21.97 11.97
C SER A 264 4.22 -22.97 12.36
N GLY A 265 5.44 -22.82 11.85
CA GLY A 265 6.58 -23.67 12.21
C GLY A 265 6.64 -25.04 11.52
N ARG A 266 5.76 -25.31 10.55
CA ARG A 266 5.71 -26.56 9.77
C ARG A 266 6.63 -26.49 8.56
N TYR A 267 7.93 -26.39 8.81
CA TYR A 267 8.93 -26.03 7.79
C TYR A 267 9.08 -27.05 6.66
N ASP A 268 9.04 -28.36 6.94
CA ASP A 268 9.14 -29.38 5.89
C ASP A 268 7.96 -29.33 4.91
N ASP A 269 6.76 -29.13 5.44
CA ASP A 269 5.54 -28.98 4.64
C ASP A 269 5.56 -27.70 3.82
N ALA A 270 6.03 -26.60 4.42
CA ALA A 270 6.23 -25.34 3.73
C ALA A 270 7.22 -25.51 2.57
N ARG A 271 8.36 -26.14 2.81
CA ARG A 271 9.41 -26.40 1.80
C ARG A 271 8.88 -27.22 0.64
N ARG A 272 8.09 -28.27 0.92
CA ARG A 272 7.44 -29.07 -0.14
C ARG A 272 6.56 -28.22 -1.03
N ASN A 273 5.71 -27.37 -0.45
CA ASN A 273 4.82 -26.50 -1.22
C ASN A 273 5.58 -25.41 -2.00
N ILE A 274 6.60 -24.80 -1.41
CA ILE A 274 7.46 -23.82 -2.09
C ILE A 274 8.22 -24.44 -3.26
N ASN A 275 8.73 -25.66 -3.11
CA ASN A 275 9.42 -26.36 -4.19
C ASN A 275 8.48 -26.66 -5.37
N LEU A 276 7.20 -26.96 -5.10
CA LEU A 276 6.20 -27.11 -6.16
C LEU A 276 5.96 -25.79 -6.90
N LEU A 277 5.84 -24.68 -6.17
CA LEU A 277 5.70 -23.34 -6.75
C LEU A 277 6.90 -22.97 -7.63
N LEU A 278 8.12 -23.18 -7.13
CA LEU A 278 9.36 -22.93 -7.87
C LEU A 278 9.57 -23.89 -9.04
N LYS A 279 9.02 -25.11 -9.00
CA LYS A 279 9.04 -26.02 -10.15
C LYS A 279 8.17 -25.49 -11.28
N GLU A 280 7.02 -24.89 -10.95
CA GLU A 280 6.08 -24.35 -11.93
C GLU A 280 6.51 -22.98 -12.45
N LYS A 281 7.01 -22.10 -11.58
CA LYS A 281 7.50 -20.75 -11.90
C LYS A 281 8.89 -20.52 -11.30
N PRO A 282 9.96 -20.99 -11.97
CA PRO A 282 11.32 -20.99 -11.42
C PRO A 282 11.91 -19.62 -11.10
N ASP A 283 11.47 -18.57 -11.80
CA ASP A 283 12.07 -17.23 -11.67
C ASP A 283 11.19 -16.25 -10.89
N HIS A 284 10.11 -16.75 -10.27
CA HIS A 284 9.12 -15.87 -9.63
C HIS A 284 9.64 -15.30 -8.30
N ILE A 285 9.75 -13.97 -8.23
CA ILE A 285 10.34 -13.24 -7.09
C ILE A 285 9.64 -13.58 -5.76
N ALA A 286 8.31 -13.54 -5.72
CA ALA A 286 7.53 -13.86 -4.52
C ALA A 286 7.82 -15.26 -3.94
N PHE A 287 8.11 -16.25 -4.79
CA PHE A 287 8.41 -17.62 -4.37
C PHE A 287 9.85 -17.75 -3.86
N HIS A 288 10.79 -17.03 -4.47
CA HIS A 288 12.16 -16.92 -3.95
C HIS A 288 12.22 -16.21 -2.60
N ILE A 289 11.43 -15.14 -2.41
CA ILE A 289 11.30 -14.46 -1.13
C ILE A 289 10.69 -15.40 -0.09
N ALA A 290 9.62 -16.13 -0.41
CA ALA A 290 9.04 -17.11 0.50
C ALA A 290 10.04 -18.21 0.90
N ALA A 291 10.79 -18.74 -0.07
CA ALA A 291 11.85 -19.72 0.19
C ALA A 291 12.95 -19.17 1.11
N ALA A 292 13.41 -17.94 0.85
CA ALA A 292 14.44 -17.29 1.68
C ALA A 292 13.93 -17.01 3.10
N LYS A 293 12.68 -16.54 3.25
CA LYS A 293 12.07 -16.32 4.57
C LYS A 293 11.90 -17.64 5.34
N LEU A 294 11.52 -18.73 4.66
CA LEU A 294 11.52 -20.07 5.26
C LEU A 294 12.92 -20.49 5.73
N ASP A 295 13.93 -20.36 4.87
CA ASP A 295 15.32 -20.66 5.21
C ASP A 295 15.78 -19.83 6.43
N ALA A 296 15.41 -18.54 6.50
CA ALA A 296 15.70 -17.67 7.65
C ALA A 296 14.98 -18.10 8.95
N LYS A 297 13.72 -18.53 8.89
CA LYS A 297 13.00 -19.09 10.06
C LYS A 297 13.68 -20.36 10.61
N GLU A 298 14.30 -21.14 9.74
CA GLU A 298 15.13 -22.29 10.10
C GLU A 298 16.58 -21.92 10.48
N LYS A 299 16.89 -20.63 10.61
CA LYS A 299 18.23 -20.08 10.89
C LYS A 299 19.29 -20.42 9.84
N LYS A 300 18.88 -20.81 8.63
CA LYS A 300 19.74 -21.08 7.46
C LYS A 300 20.04 -19.78 6.70
N PHE A 301 20.59 -18.79 7.40
CA PHE A 301 20.75 -17.43 6.87
C PHE A 301 21.64 -17.33 5.63
N ASP A 302 22.70 -18.15 5.53
CA ASP A 302 23.55 -18.17 4.32
C ASP A 302 22.80 -18.62 3.08
N GLN A 303 21.93 -19.63 3.21
CA GLN A 303 21.11 -20.12 2.09
C GLN A 303 20.09 -19.06 1.68
N ALA A 304 19.44 -18.44 2.67
CA ALA A 304 18.48 -17.37 2.45
C ALA A 304 19.11 -16.17 1.73
N GLN A 305 20.26 -15.69 2.23
CA GLN A 305 21.02 -14.59 1.63
C GLN A 305 21.46 -14.91 0.20
N ASN A 306 22.12 -16.05 -0.03
CA ASN A 306 22.62 -16.45 -1.34
C ASN A 306 21.48 -16.55 -2.37
N ARG A 307 20.32 -17.05 -1.95
CA ARG A 307 19.12 -17.12 -2.80
C ARG A 307 18.67 -15.74 -3.28
N LEU A 308 18.54 -14.77 -2.37
CA LEU A 308 18.10 -13.43 -2.73
C LEU A 308 19.15 -12.65 -3.51
N GLN A 309 20.43 -12.79 -3.17
CA GLN A 309 21.52 -12.18 -3.92
C GLN A 309 21.58 -12.69 -5.36
N LYS A 310 21.33 -13.99 -5.60
CA LYS A 310 21.21 -14.52 -6.96
C LYS A 310 20.06 -13.88 -7.73
N GLN A 311 18.90 -13.68 -7.09
CA GLN A 311 17.77 -13.01 -7.75
C GLN A 311 18.05 -11.53 -8.03
N LEU A 312 18.77 -10.85 -7.12
CA LEU A 312 19.20 -9.46 -7.31
C LEU A 312 20.22 -9.28 -8.45
N GLN A 313 20.89 -10.33 -8.91
CA GLN A 313 21.73 -10.24 -10.12
C GLN A 313 20.87 -10.00 -11.38
N TYR A 314 19.65 -10.53 -11.42
CA TYR A 314 18.72 -10.36 -12.54
C TYR A 314 17.80 -9.16 -12.35
N SER A 315 17.44 -8.82 -11.11
CA SER A 315 16.58 -7.68 -10.78
C SER A 315 17.18 -6.78 -9.71
N PRO A 316 18.29 -6.05 -9.99
CA PRO A 316 19.03 -5.28 -8.98
C PRO A 316 18.23 -4.17 -8.31
N GLN A 317 17.18 -3.68 -8.97
CA GLN A 317 16.33 -2.59 -8.51
C GLN A 317 15.02 -3.06 -7.87
N SER A 318 14.76 -4.37 -7.80
CA SER A 318 13.53 -4.90 -7.20
C SER A 318 13.42 -4.46 -5.75
N HIS A 319 12.33 -3.77 -5.42
CA HIS A 319 12.12 -3.24 -4.08
C HIS A 319 11.91 -4.39 -3.08
N SER A 320 11.04 -5.34 -3.42
CA SER A 320 10.76 -6.51 -2.61
C SER A 320 11.98 -7.38 -2.31
N LEU A 321 12.89 -7.59 -3.28
CA LEU A 321 14.12 -8.36 -3.04
C LEU A 321 15.11 -7.63 -2.12
N ASN A 322 15.32 -6.33 -2.31
CA ASN A 322 16.25 -5.54 -1.49
C ASN A 322 15.78 -5.46 -0.03
N ILE A 323 14.48 -5.24 0.19
CA ILE A 323 13.88 -5.25 1.53
C ILE A 323 13.98 -6.63 2.18
N ALA A 324 13.61 -7.70 1.48
CA ALA A 324 13.70 -9.05 2.01
C ALA A 324 15.14 -9.46 2.35
N LEU A 325 16.12 -9.06 1.54
CA LEU A 325 17.53 -9.31 1.83
C LEU A 325 17.98 -8.55 3.07
N ALA A 326 17.61 -7.28 3.20
CA ALA A 326 17.96 -6.47 4.37
C ALA A 326 17.37 -7.05 5.67
N GLU A 327 16.09 -7.43 5.68
CA GLU A 327 15.44 -8.09 6.82
C GLU A 327 16.18 -9.38 7.22
N ILE A 328 16.52 -10.23 6.25
CA ILE A 328 17.24 -11.50 6.51
C ILE A 328 18.66 -11.24 7.04
N LEU A 329 19.35 -10.22 6.52
CA LEU A 329 20.67 -9.82 7.02
C LEU A 329 20.58 -9.29 8.46
N MET A 330 19.53 -8.55 8.80
CA MET A 330 19.26 -8.10 10.17
C MET A 330 19.01 -9.27 11.11
N ASP A 331 18.16 -10.22 10.73
CA ASP A 331 17.88 -11.43 11.52
C ASP A 331 19.14 -12.28 11.75
N ALA A 332 20.05 -12.27 10.77
CA ALA A 332 21.35 -12.95 10.83
C ALA A 332 22.42 -12.20 11.65
N GLY A 333 22.12 -10.99 12.15
CA GLY A 333 23.10 -10.12 12.83
C GLY A 333 24.15 -9.48 11.91
N ARG A 334 23.94 -9.51 10.59
CA ARG A 334 24.87 -9.01 9.55
C ARG A 334 24.61 -7.54 9.24
N TYR A 335 24.62 -6.70 10.27
CA TYR A 335 24.15 -5.30 10.17
C TYR A 335 24.93 -4.47 9.16
N ALA A 336 26.25 -4.61 9.06
CA ALA A 336 27.06 -3.88 8.09
C ALA A 336 26.66 -4.16 6.62
N GLN A 337 26.27 -5.41 6.30
CA GLN A 337 25.81 -5.75 4.95
C GLN A 337 24.39 -5.23 4.69
N ALA A 338 23.53 -5.28 5.71
CA ALA A 338 22.19 -4.72 5.64
C ALA A 338 22.25 -3.19 5.41
N GLU A 339 23.20 -2.51 6.05
CA GLU A 339 23.38 -1.06 5.93
C GLU A 339 23.76 -0.67 4.51
N ILE A 340 24.75 -1.35 3.92
CA ILE A 340 25.15 -1.12 2.52
C ILE A 340 23.97 -1.31 1.58
N THR A 341 23.21 -2.39 1.77
CA THR A 341 22.03 -2.73 0.95
C THR A 341 20.97 -1.63 1.05
N LEU A 342 20.57 -1.26 2.27
CA LEU A 342 19.51 -0.28 2.51
C LEU A 342 19.94 1.14 2.14
N LYS A 343 21.21 1.52 2.32
CA LYS A 343 21.72 2.84 1.93
C LYS A 343 21.68 3.04 0.42
N GLN A 344 22.05 2.03 -0.36
CA GLN A 344 21.92 2.08 -1.82
C GLN A 344 20.46 2.10 -2.25
N HIS A 345 19.60 1.32 -1.57
CA HIS A 345 18.19 1.24 -1.89
C HIS A 345 17.42 2.52 -1.56
N SER A 346 17.69 3.14 -0.41
CA SER A 346 17.04 4.39 0.02
C SER A 346 17.35 5.56 -0.92
N GLN A 347 18.52 5.58 -1.54
CA GLN A 347 18.87 6.57 -2.56
C GLN A 347 18.06 6.41 -3.85
N ARG A 348 17.71 5.17 -4.23
CA ARG A 348 16.88 4.88 -5.40
C ARG A 348 15.39 5.09 -5.12
N ARG A 349 14.97 4.87 -3.87
CA ARG A 349 13.59 5.05 -3.41
C ARG A 349 13.52 6.04 -2.24
N PRO A 350 13.86 7.33 -2.49
CA PRO A 350 13.96 8.32 -1.41
C PRO A 350 12.63 8.64 -0.74
N LYS A 351 11.50 8.29 -1.37
CA LYS A 351 10.15 8.50 -0.84
C LYS A 351 9.58 7.29 -0.07
N ASP A 352 10.34 6.21 0.05
CA ASP A 352 9.90 4.97 0.68
C ASP A 352 10.18 5.00 2.19
N GLU A 353 9.15 5.25 2.99
CA GLU A 353 9.33 5.42 4.43
C GLU A 353 9.80 4.13 5.12
N TYR A 354 9.40 2.96 4.64
CA TYR A 354 9.77 1.69 5.24
C TYR A 354 11.27 1.39 5.03
N THR A 355 11.81 1.72 3.87
CA THR A 355 13.25 1.63 3.59
C THR A 355 14.06 2.51 4.54
N TRP A 356 13.63 3.75 4.78
CA TRP A 356 14.30 4.65 5.73
C TRP A 356 14.15 4.20 7.19
N TYR A 357 12.99 3.64 7.56
CA TYR A 357 12.79 3.02 8.86
C TYR A 357 13.77 1.87 9.08
N LEU A 358 13.85 0.92 8.14
CA LEU A 358 14.79 -0.20 8.24
C LEU A 358 16.24 0.28 8.27
N LEU A 359 16.60 1.26 7.44
CA LEU A 359 17.97 1.81 7.43
C LEU A 359 18.34 2.42 8.79
N ALA A 360 17.41 3.15 9.42
CA ALA A 360 17.59 3.66 10.76
C ALA A 360 17.80 2.53 11.78
N GLU A 361 16.96 1.50 11.77
CA GLU A 361 17.09 0.36 12.70
C GLU A 361 18.43 -0.36 12.51
N VAL A 362 18.87 -0.56 11.27
CA VAL A 362 20.18 -1.16 10.97
C VAL A 362 21.34 -0.30 11.45
N HIS A 363 21.33 1.01 11.20
CA HIS A 363 22.37 1.90 11.72
C HIS A 363 22.47 1.82 13.25
N GLY A 364 21.32 1.78 13.94
CA GLY A 364 21.28 1.60 15.39
C GLY A 364 21.90 0.27 15.85
N LEU A 365 21.57 -0.83 15.18
CA LEU A 365 22.12 -2.16 15.48
C LEU A 365 23.60 -2.31 15.11
N ALA A 366 24.05 -1.61 14.06
CA ALA A 366 25.45 -1.56 13.64
C ALA A 366 26.32 -0.63 14.51
N GLY A 367 25.70 0.21 15.34
CA GLY A 367 26.39 1.21 16.15
C GLY A 367 26.74 2.51 15.41
N ASP A 368 26.26 2.70 14.17
CA ASP A 368 26.37 3.97 13.44
C ASP A 368 25.33 4.98 13.94
N ILE A 369 25.65 5.65 15.04
CA ILE A 369 24.73 6.61 15.67
C ILE A 369 24.48 7.84 14.79
N LEU A 370 25.46 8.26 13.98
CA LEU A 370 25.30 9.40 13.07
C LEU A 370 24.31 9.04 11.95
N GLY A 371 24.53 7.90 11.27
CA GLY A 371 23.64 7.37 10.24
C GLY A 371 22.23 7.09 10.78
N LEU A 372 22.12 6.59 12.02
CA LEU A 372 20.84 6.39 12.70
C LEU A 372 20.02 7.68 12.77
N HIS A 373 20.62 8.78 13.24
CA HIS A 373 19.94 10.05 13.35
C HIS A 373 19.58 10.63 11.97
N GLN A 374 20.45 10.51 10.98
CA GLN A 374 20.16 10.95 9.61
C GLN A 374 19.00 10.16 8.98
N ALA A 375 19.02 8.82 9.06
CA ALA A 375 17.95 7.97 8.52
C ALA A 375 16.62 8.18 9.26
N ARG A 376 16.64 8.33 10.60
CA ARG A 376 15.42 8.68 11.37
C ARG A 376 14.87 10.04 10.98
N ALA A 377 15.73 11.02 10.68
CA ALA A 377 15.27 12.31 10.20
C ALA A 377 14.49 12.16 8.89
N GLU A 378 15.02 11.43 7.91
CA GLU A 378 14.34 11.17 6.63
C GLU A 378 13.02 10.42 6.83
N TYR A 379 13.02 9.37 7.66
CA TYR A 379 11.78 8.67 8.04
C TYR A 379 10.73 9.64 8.61
N PHE A 380 11.12 10.52 9.55
CA PHE A 380 10.19 11.49 10.13
C PHE A 380 9.75 12.57 9.14
N ILE A 381 10.61 12.99 8.21
CA ILE A 381 10.25 13.92 7.12
C ILE A 381 9.18 13.31 6.22
N LEU A 382 9.36 12.06 5.79
CA LEU A 382 8.40 11.35 4.94
C LEU A 382 7.07 11.13 5.64
N ASN A 383 7.12 10.88 6.94
CA ASN A 383 5.92 10.82 7.78
C ASN A 383 5.32 12.20 8.06
N GLY A 384 6.05 13.29 7.85
CA GLY A 384 5.56 14.64 8.15
C GLY A 384 5.62 15.01 9.63
N ILE A 385 6.49 14.37 10.40
CA ILE A 385 6.73 14.65 11.82
C ILE A 385 8.00 15.52 11.96
N PHE A 386 7.95 16.73 11.40
CA PHE A 386 9.12 17.61 11.21
C PHE A 386 9.83 17.98 12.51
N ASP A 387 9.11 18.12 13.62
CA ASP A 387 9.75 18.38 14.91
C ASP A 387 10.64 17.22 15.37
N LYS A 388 10.20 15.97 15.14
CA LYS A 388 11.04 14.81 15.41
C LYS A 388 12.21 14.78 14.44
N ALA A 389 11.98 15.04 13.15
CA ALA A 389 13.05 15.09 12.15
C ALA A 389 14.14 16.11 12.51
N ARG A 390 13.74 17.35 12.85
CA ARG A 390 14.63 18.41 13.30
C ARG A 390 15.47 17.97 14.49
N ARG A 391 14.84 17.40 15.54
CA ARG A 391 15.57 16.89 16.72
C ARG A 391 16.59 15.81 16.35
N GLN A 392 16.26 14.92 15.40
CA GLN A 392 17.21 13.91 14.93
C GLN A 392 18.40 14.57 14.22
N LEU A 393 18.17 15.53 13.32
CA LEU A 393 19.24 16.26 12.63
C LEU A 393 20.12 17.08 13.59
N GLU A 394 19.53 17.72 14.60
CA GLU A 394 20.27 18.41 15.67
C GLU A 394 21.16 17.46 16.47
N ASN A 395 20.65 16.24 16.76
CA ASN A 395 21.45 15.20 17.42
C ASN A 395 22.57 14.69 16.51
N ALA A 396 22.30 14.48 15.21
CA ALA A 396 23.32 14.14 14.22
C ALA A 396 24.44 15.19 14.19
N LEU A 397 24.07 16.47 14.16
CA LEU A 397 25.03 17.60 14.08
C LEU A 397 25.97 17.65 15.29
N LYS A 398 25.48 17.30 16.49
CA LYS A 398 26.30 17.22 17.71
C LYS A 398 27.36 16.12 17.65
N ILE A 399 27.09 15.05 16.89
CA ILE A 399 27.93 13.84 16.83
C ILE A 399 28.88 13.88 15.63
N THR A 400 28.63 14.74 14.62
CA THR A 400 29.43 14.82 13.38
C THR A 400 30.92 15.14 13.59
N GLY A 401 31.34 15.59 14.77
CA GLY A 401 32.76 15.82 15.07
C GLY A 401 33.34 16.95 14.22
N ASP A 402 34.41 16.71 13.47
CA ASP A 402 35.09 17.72 12.63
C ASP A 402 34.80 17.59 11.12
N ASP A 403 33.94 16.65 10.71
CA ASP A 403 33.56 16.50 9.30
C ASP A 403 32.71 17.68 8.81
N GLN A 404 33.38 18.66 8.20
CA GLN A 404 32.76 19.89 7.70
C GLN A 404 31.77 19.64 6.57
N TYR A 405 32.01 18.62 5.74
CA TYR A 405 31.13 18.28 4.64
C TYR A 405 29.80 17.73 5.16
N THR A 406 29.85 16.76 6.08
CA THR A 406 28.64 16.19 6.68
C THR A 406 27.89 17.22 7.53
N LYS A 407 28.59 18.11 8.24
CA LYS A 407 27.98 19.24 8.95
C LYS A 407 27.17 20.14 8.00
N ALA A 408 27.76 20.53 6.88
CA ALA A 408 27.10 21.38 5.89
C ALA A 408 25.82 20.72 5.33
N LEU A 409 25.88 19.41 5.03
CA LEU A 409 24.71 18.65 4.58
C LEU A 409 23.59 18.61 5.63
N ILE A 410 23.92 18.33 6.90
CA ILE A 410 22.93 18.29 7.98
C ILE A 410 22.32 19.67 8.22
N GLN A 411 23.15 20.73 8.19
CA GLN A 411 22.68 22.12 8.32
C GLN A 411 21.76 22.51 7.17
N GLN A 412 22.10 22.16 5.92
CA GLN A 412 21.22 22.38 4.78
C GLN A 412 19.89 21.63 4.95
N ARG A 413 19.94 20.38 5.42
CA ARG A 413 18.73 19.60 5.66
C ARG A 413 17.86 20.18 6.78
N LEU A 414 18.46 20.74 7.83
CA LEU A 414 17.75 21.50 8.87
C LEU A 414 17.02 22.73 8.29
N LEU A 415 17.65 23.46 7.36
CA LEU A 415 17.02 24.58 6.67
C LEU A 415 15.84 24.12 5.82
N ASP A 416 15.96 22.98 5.14
CA ASP A 416 14.86 22.39 4.36
C ASP A 416 13.69 22.00 5.28
N VAL A 417 13.97 21.35 6.41
CA VAL A 417 12.93 21.00 7.41
C VAL A 417 12.26 22.27 7.96
N ALA A 418 13.02 23.33 8.24
CA ALA A 418 12.46 24.60 8.69
C ALA A 418 11.56 25.25 7.63
N ARG A 419 11.90 25.11 6.34
CA ARG A 419 11.04 25.55 5.23
C ARG A 419 9.76 24.73 5.17
N MET A 420 9.85 23.40 5.30
CA MET A 420 8.69 22.50 5.30
C MET A 420 7.73 22.80 6.46
N ILE A 421 8.24 23.12 7.65
CA ILE A 421 7.41 23.56 8.81
C ILE A 421 6.65 24.83 8.46
N LYS A 422 7.34 25.86 7.97
CA LYS A 422 6.70 27.13 7.56
C LYS A 422 5.64 26.92 6.49
N GLU A 423 5.91 26.07 5.50
CA GLU A 423 4.96 25.77 4.42
C GLU A 423 3.66 25.14 4.90
N VAL A 424 3.65 24.48 6.07
CA VAL A 424 2.42 23.94 6.64
C VAL A 424 1.79 24.79 7.71
N ASP A 425 2.55 25.61 8.43
CA ASP A 425 1.94 26.64 9.27
C ASP A 425 1.21 27.71 8.45
N MET A 426 1.59 27.91 7.17
CA MET A 426 0.95 28.83 6.24
C MET A 426 -0.28 28.26 5.49
N ARG A 427 -0.60 26.97 5.66
CA ARG A 427 -1.71 26.29 4.97
C ARG A 427 -2.80 25.90 5.96
#